data_AF-A0A7J9GCU1-F1
#
_entry.id   AF-A0A7J9GCU1-F1
#
_cell.length_a   1.000
_cell.length_b   1.000
_cell.length_c   1.000
_cell.angle_alpha   90.00
_cell.angle_beta   90.00
_cell.angle_gamma   90.00
#
_symmetry.space_group_name_H-M   'P 1'
#
loop_
_entity.id
_entity.type
_entity.pdbx_description
1 polymer ?
#
loop_
_entity_poly.entity_id
_entity_poly.type
_entity_poly.pdbx_seq_one_letter_code
_entity_poly.pdbx_strand_id
1 'polypeptide(L)'
;MWFFGSKGPSGFSSSSTAEEVTQGIDGSALTAIVTGASSGIGVETTRVLALRGVLVVMAVRNVDAGRNVKEAILKEIPGAKIDVMELDLSSMASIRKFASQYQSSNLPLNLLINNAGVVTPFMLSHDGIELHFATNYLGPFLLTDLLLETMKKTARESNIEGRIVNVSSIGHRFTYSEGIRFDKINDDSGYSSWYAYGQSKLATILHAKELSRRLKVRNTVKTPL
;
A
#
# COMPACT_ATOMS: atom_id res chain seq x y z
N MET A 1 1.41 24.25 11.79
CA MET A 1 0.60 24.08 10.55
C MET A 1 1.44 24.64 9.43
N TRP A 2 1.77 23.84 8.42
CA TRP A 2 2.67 24.27 7.36
C TRP A 2 1.90 24.96 6.25
N PHE A 3 2.26 26.21 5.98
CA PHE A 3 1.73 26.95 4.85
C PHE A 3 2.21 26.28 3.56
N PHE A 4 1.35 26.19 2.55
CA PHE A 4 1.66 25.62 1.24
C PHE A 4 3.03 26.15 0.74
N GLY A 5 3.94 25.23 0.41
CA GLY A 5 5.28 25.56 -0.12
C GLY A 5 6.42 25.69 0.90
N SER A 6 6.15 25.73 2.22
CA SER A 6 7.23 25.70 3.23
C SER A 6 7.96 24.34 3.25
N LYS A 7 9.29 24.33 3.49
CA LYS A 7 10.22 23.18 3.33
C LYS A 7 10.57 22.46 4.62
N GLY A 8 10.39 21.12 4.62
CA GLY A 8 10.27 20.11 5.71
C GLY A 8 11.34 20.16 6.79
N PRO A 9 11.15 19.53 7.96
CA PRO A 9 12.30 18.92 8.65
C PRO A 9 13.06 17.96 7.71
N SER A 10 12.38 17.39 6.71
CA SER A 10 12.97 16.62 5.61
C SER A 10 13.60 17.48 4.50
N GLY A 11 13.47 18.82 4.52
CA GLY A 11 13.92 19.71 3.45
C GLY A 11 12.98 19.81 2.24
N PHE A 12 11.90 19.01 2.19
CA PHE A 12 10.92 18.98 1.09
C PHE A 12 9.59 19.65 1.46
N SER A 13 8.89 20.22 0.48
CA SER A 13 7.58 20.85 0.68
C SER A 13 6.47 20.07 -0.03
N SER A 14 5.23 20.54 0.10
CA SER A 14 4.09 20.01 -0.66
C SER A 14 4.21 20.19 -2.18
N SER A 15 5.14 21.04 -2.65
CA SER A 15 5.40 21.26 -4.07
C SER A 15 6.60 20.49 -4.59
N SER A 16 7.34 19.77 -3.73
CA SER A 16 8.45 18.93 -4.17
C SER A 16 7.93 17.73 -4.95
N THR A 17 8.56 17.43 -6.09
CA THR A 17 8.19 16.28 -6.91
C THR A 17 8.74 14.98 -6.31
N ALA A 18 8.15 13.84 -6.68
CA ALA A 18 8.67 12.55 -6.25
C ALA A 18 10.09 12.29 -6.77
N GLU A 19 10.46 12.83 -7.93
CA GLU A 19 11.83 12.76 -8.44
C GLU A 19 12.82 13.57 -7.60
N GLU A 20 12.48 14.80 -7.25
CA GLU A 20 13.31 15.65 -6.38
C GLU A 20 13.53 14.99 -5.02
N VAL A 21 12.48 14.41 -4.44
CA VAL A 21 12.53 13.73 -3.14
C VAL A 21 13.43 12.49 -3.18
N THR A 22 13.56 11.85 -4.35
CA THR A 22 14.33 10.61 -4.52
C THR A 22 15.67 10.82 -5.22
N GLN A 23 16.08 12.07 -5.44
CA GLN A 23 17.32 12.36 -6.15
C GLN A 23 18.53 11.72 -5.43
N GLY A 24 19.36 11.00 -6.19
CA GLY A 24 20.56 10.33 -5.67
C GLY A 24 20.31 9.00 -4.96
N ILE A 25 19.06 8.54 -4.85
CA ILE A 25 18.74 7.22 -4.29
C ILE A 25 18.93 6.14 -5.35
N ASP A 26 19.78 5.16 -5.05
CA ASP A 26 19.88 3.91 -5.82
C ASP A 26 19.02 2.82 -5.17
N GLY A 27 17.99 2.40 -5.90
CA GLY A 27 17.06 1.34 -5.50
C GLY A 27 17.26 0.03 -6.26
N SER A 28 18.35 -0.13 -7.00
CA SER A 28 18.57 -1.29 -7.90
C SER A 28 18.57 -2.65 -7.20
N ALA A 29 18.83 -2.68 -5.89
CA ALA A 29 18.79 -3.87 -5.05
C ALA A 29 17.43 -4.09 -4.34
N LEU A 30 16.44 -3.23 -4.61
CA LEU A 30 15.13 -3.27 -3.95
C LEU A 30 14.05 -3.82 -4.86
N THR A 31 13.10 -4.51 -4.24
CA THR A 31 11.84 -4.90 -4.89
C THR A 31 10.65 -4.33 -4.12
N ALA A 32 9.67 -3.82 -4.85
CA ALA A 32 8.47 -3.19 -4.32
C ALA A 32 7.19 -3.84 -4.87
N ILE A 33 6.17 -3.94 -4.03
CA ILE A 33 4.79 -4.13 -4.45
C ILE A 33 4.06 -2.80 -4.26
N VAL A 34 3.40 -2.30 -5.31
CA VAL A 34 2.54 -1.10 -5.24
C VAL A 34 1.11 -1.50 -5.57
N THR A 35 0.21 -1.41 -4.59
CA THR A 35 -1.22 -1.69 -4.83
C THR A 35 -1.91 -0.50 -5.49
N GLY A 36 -2.84 -0.76 -6.41
CA GLY A 36 -3.57 0.31 -7.10
C GLY A 36 -2.69 1.13 -8.06
N ALA A 37 -1.65 0.49 -8.60
CA ALA A 37 -0.65 1.11 -9.47
C ALA A 37 -1.14 1.47 -10.89
N SER A 38 -2.42 1.25 -11.21
CA SER A 38 -3.00 1.56 -12.52
C SER A 38 -3.55 2.99 -12.63
N SER A 39 -3.53 3.79 -11.56
CA SER A 39 -3.99 5.19 -11.59
C SER A 39 -3.36 6.07 -10.50
N GLY A 40 -3.38 7.39 -10.72
CA GLY A 40 -3.07 8.40 -9.69
C GLY A 40 -1.71 8.23 -9.01
N ILE A 41 -1.70 8.33 -7.68
CA ILE A 41 -0.49 8.25 -6.84
C ILE A 41 0.26 6.91 -7.06
N GLY A 42 -0.46 5.82 -7.32
CA GLY A 42 0.15 4.51 -7.56
C GLY A 42 0.99 4.45 -8.83
N VAL A 43 0.56 5.15 -9.89
CA VAL A 43 1.32 5.26 -11.16
C VAL A 43 2.61 6.02 -10.92
N GLU A 44 2.51 7.20 -10.31
CA GLU A 44 3.68 8.05 -10.06
C GLU A 44 4.67 7.38 -9.10
N THR A 45 4.17 6.71 -8.07
CA THR A 45 5.01 5.91 -7.16
C THR A 45 5.74 4.80 -7.92
N THR A 46 5.05 4.09 -8.82
CA THR A 46 5.66 3.05 -9.65
C THR A 46 6.72 3.63 -10.58
N ARG A 47 6.41 4.74 -11.26
CA ARG A 47 7.31 5.42 -12.20
C ARG A 47 8.60 5.86 -11.53
N VAL A 48 8.51 6.52 -10.38
CA VAL A 48 9.71 7.02 -9.69
C VAL A 48 10.51 5.91 -9.03
N LEU A 49 9.86 4.87 -8.47
CA LEU A 49 10.61 3.69 -7.99
C LEU A 49 11.37 3.02 -9.14
N ALA A 50 10.72 2.84 -10.29
CA ALA A 50 11.35 2.30 -11.49
C ALA A 50 12.50 3.19 -11.99
N LEU A 51 12.34 4.52 -11.96
CA LEU A 51 13.40 5.49 -12.28
C LEU A 51 14.64 5.33 -11.39
N ARG A 52 14.45 4.89 -10.14
CA ARG A 52 15.54 4.60 -9.20
C ARG A 52 16.02 3.15 -9.26
N GLY A 53 15.64 2.38 -10.28
CA GLY A 53 16.12 1.02 -10.52
C GLY A 53 15.40 -0.09 -9.72
N VAL A 54 14.41 0.26 -8.91
CA VAL A 54 13.63 -0.70 -8.12
C VAL A 54 12.86 -1.64 -9.04
N LEU A 55 12.85 -2.94 -8.73
CA LEU A 55 11.91 -3.87 -9.36
C LEU A 55 10.53 -3.64 -8.78
N VAL A 56 9.55 -3.25 -9.60
CA VAL A 56 8.20 -2.94 -9.14
C VAL A 56 7.18 -3.95 -9.65
N VAL A 57 6.50 -4.60 -8.72
CA VAL A 57 5.29 -5.38 -8.99
C VAL A 57 4.07 -4.49 -8.79
N MET A 58 3.45 -4.11 -9.91
CA MET A 58 2.18 -3.40 -9.94
C MET A 58 1.05 -4.38 -9.61
N ALA A 59 0.49 -4.26 -8.41
CA ALA A 59 -0.64 -5.06 -7.97
C ALA A 59 -1.96 -4.33 -8.27
N VAL A 60 -2.69 -4.79 -9.27
CA VAL A 60 -3.84 -4.07 -9.85
C VAL A 60 -5.03 -4.99 -10.09
N ARG A 61 -6.25 -4.45 -9.99
CA ARG A 61 -7.47 -5.22 -10.30
C ARG A 61 -7.62 -5.52 -11.79
N ASN A 62 -7.40 -4.51 -12.63
CA ASN A 62 -7.44 -4.64 -14.08
C ASN A 62 -6.02 -4.73 -14.62
N VAL A 63 -5.60 -5.94 -14.99
CA VAL A 63 -4.25 -6.24 -15.47
C VAL A 63 -3.96 -5.51 -16.79
N ASP A 64 -4.92 -5.37 -17.69
CA ASP A 64 -4.71 -4.70 -18.98
C ASP A 64 -4.48 -3.19 -18.79
N ALA A 65 -5.22 -2.55 -17.88
CA ALA A 65 -4.95 -1.18 -17.48
C ALA A 65 -3.55 -1.04 -16.86
N GLY A 66 -3.13 -2.00 -16.03
CA GLY A 66 -1.77 -2.05 -15.47
C GLY A 66 -0.69 -2.21 -16.55
N ARG A 67 -0.92 -3.07 -17.55
CA ARG A 67 -0.02 -3.25 -18.70
C ARG A 67 0.13 -1.96 -19.50
N ASN A 68 -0.97 -1.26 -19.78
CA ASN A 68 -0.91 0.03 -20.48
C ASN A 68 -0.05 1.06 -19.74
N VAL A 69 -0.18 1.13 -18.41
CA VAL A 69 0.67 2.00 -17.58
C VAL A 69 2.13 1.54 -17.61
N LYS A 70 2.40 0.23 -17.47
CA LYS A 70 3.75 -0.33 -17.59
C LYS A 70 4.41 0.08 -18.91
N GLU A 71 3.70 -0.08 -20.03
CA GLU A 71 4.22 0.30 -21.35
C GLU A 71 4.49 1.79 -21.48
N ALA A 72 3.65 2.64 -20.88
CA ALA A 72 3.90 4.08 -20.84
C ALA A 72 5.18 4.42 -20.04
N ILE A 73 5.39 3.78 -18.88
CA ILE A 73 6.58 3.98 -18.06
C ILE A 73 7.84 3.47 -18.78
N LEU A 74 7.77 2.32 -19.46
CA LEU A 74 8.91 1.75 -20.21
C LEU A 74 9.36 2.63 -21.38
N LYS A 75 8.44 3.40 -21.99
CA LYS A 75 8.79 4.39 -23.03
C LYS A 75 9.59 5.56 -22.46
N GLU A 76 9.29 5.98 -21.24
CA GLU A 76 9.97 7.07 -20.54
C GLU A 76 11.29 6.62 -19.90
N ILE A 77 11.30 5.40 -19.37
CA ILE A 77 12.42 4.81 -18.62
C ILE A 77 12.80 3.47 -19.24
N PRO A 78 13.56 3.48 -20.36
CA PRO A 78 14.03 2.25 -20.98
C PRO A 78 14.83 1.39 -19.99
N GLY A 79 14.44 0.13 -19.84
CA GLY A 79 15.09 -0.81 -18.91
C GLY A 79 14.50 -0.86 -17.50
N ALA A 80 13.42 -0.11 -17.22
CA ALA A 80 12.68 -0.27 -15.97
C ALA A 80 12.20 -1.72 -15.76
N LYS A 81 12.32 -2.22 -14.53
CA LYS A 81 11.94 -3.59 -14.16
C LYS A 81 10.55 -3.56 -13.53
N ILE A 82 9.52 -3.76 -14.35
CA ILE A 82 8.13 -3.66 -13.91
C ILE A 82 7.37 -4.93 -14.29
N ASP A 83 6.70 -5.53 -13.32
CA ASP A 83 5.75 -6.63 -13.51
C ASP A 83 4.34 -6.20 -13.11
N VAL A 84 3.34 -6.86 -13.69
CA VAL A 84 1.92 -6.58 -13.41
C VAL A 84 1.27 -7.86 -12.94
N MET A 85 0.66 -7.82 -11.75
CA MET A 85 -0.01 -8.95 -11.15
C MET A 85 -1.43 -8.56 -10.71
N GLU A 86 -2.36 -9.50 -10.89
CA GLU A 86 -3.76 -9.33 -10.52
C GLU A 86 -3.94 -9.30 -9.00
N LEU A 87 -4.55 -8.24 -8.47
CA LEU A 87 -4.93 -8.14 -7.07
C LEU A 87 -6.22 -7.33 -6.92
N ASP A 88 -7.24 -7.97 -6.35
CA ASP A 88 -8.44 -7.32 -5.85
C ASP A 88 -8.50 -7.33 -4.32
N LEU A 89 -8.28 -6.16 -3.72
CA LEU A 89 -8.31 -5.98 -2.27
C LEU A 89 -9.72 -6.09 -1.67
N SER A 90 -10.76 -6.14 -2.50
CA SER A 90 -12.14 -6.39 -2.07
C SER A 90 -12.48 -7.89 -2.02
N SER A 91 -11.53 -8.78 -2.33
CA SER A 91 -11.70 -10.23 -2.30
C SER A 91 -10.57 -10.91 -1.51
N MET A 92 -10.89 -11.54 -0.38
CA MET A 92 -9.93 -12.30 0.42
C MET A 92 -9.30 -13.45 -0.38
N ALA A 93 -10.07 -14.08 -1.28
CA ALA A 93 -9.57 -15.11 -2.18
C ALA A 93 -8.54 -14.55 -3.17
N SER A 94 -8.81 -13.38 -3.77
CA SER A 94 -7.86 -12.70 -4.67
C SER A 94 -6.56 -12.34 -3.95
N ILE A 95 -6.65 -11.82 -2.72
CA ILE A 95 -5.48 -11.47 -1.90
C ILE A 95 -4.61 -12.70 -1.61
N ARG A 96 -5.21 -13.83 -1.21
CA ARG A 96 -4.49 -15.08 -0.97
C ARG A 96 -3.84 -15.64 -2.23
N LYS A 97 -4.56 -15.60 -3.35
CA LYS A 97 -4.03 -16.00 -4.67
C LYS A 97 -2.82 -15.15 -5.05
N PHE A 98 -2.92 -13.83 -4.96
CA PHE A 98 -1.81 -12.91 -5.24
C PHE A 98 -0.60 -13.21 -4.35
N ALA A 99 -0.81 -13.32 -3.03
CA ALA A 99 0.29 -13.59 -2.09
C ALA A 99 0.98 -14.93 -2.39
N SER A 100 0.21 -15.98 -2.66
CA SER A 100 0.75 -17.28 -3.05
C SER A 100 1.55 -17.20 -4.35
N GLN A 101 1.02 -16.54 -5.39
CA GLN A 101 1.71 -16.38 -6.67
C GLN A 101 3.02 -15.60 -6.50
N TYR A 102 2.99 -14.52 -5.72
CA TYR A 102 4.17 -13.73 -5.43
C TYR A 102 5.22 -14.56 -4.68
N GLN A 103 4.82 -15.32 -3.66
CA GLN A 103 5.73 -16.22 -2.94
C GLN A 103 6.33 -17.30 -3.84
N SER A 104 5.55 -17.88 -4.75
CA SER A 104 6.04 -18.86 -5.72
C SER A 104 7.02 -18.30 -6.74
N SER A 105 7.03 -16.98 -6.97
CA SER A 105 8.01 -16.32 -7.85
C SER A 105 9.42 -16.26 -7.26
N ASN A 106 9.57 -16.51 -5.95
CA ASN A 106 10.82 -16.35 -5.20
C ASN A 106 11.46 -14.95 -5.32
N LEU A 107 10.67 -13.92 -5.67
CA LEU A 107 11.14 -12.54 -5.65
C LEU A 107 11.33 -12.05 -4.19
N PRO A 108 12.39 -11.27 -3.92
CA PRO A 108 12.53 -10.57 -2.64
C PRO A 108 11.46 -9.48 -2.51
N LEU A 109 11.09 -9.10 -1.28
CA LEU A 109 10.18 -7.99 -1.02
C LEU A 109 10.75 -7.03 0.02
N ASN A 110 11.17 -5.85 -0.42
CA ASN A 110 11.68 -4.80 0.47
C ASN A 110 10.60 -3.77 0.80
N LEU A 111 9.76 -3.41 -0.16
CA LEU A 111 8.79 -2.33 -0.03
C LEU A 111 7.37 -2.84 -0.31
N LEU A 112 6.47 -2.76 0.68
CA LEU A 112 5.04 -2.99 0.47
C LEU A 112 4.31 -1.66 0.58
N ILE A 113 3.78 -1.17 -0.54
CA ILE A 113 3.09 0.11 -0.62
C ILE A 113 1.60 -0.15 -0.83
N ASN A 114 0.87 -0.15 0.28
CA ASN A 114 -0.58 -0.25 0.32
C ASN A 114 -1.20 1.10 -0.05
N ASN A 115 -1.25 1.38 -1.35
CA ASN A 115 -1.74 2.63 -1.92
C ASN A 115 -3.21 2.57 -2.37
N ALA A 116 -3.67 1.41 -2.85
CA ALA A 116 -5.02 1.26 -3.35
C ALA A 116 -6.10 1.71 -2.35
N GLY A 117 -7.12 2.36 -2.86
CA GLY A 117 -8.32 2.68 -2.11
C GLY A 117 -9.44 3.16 -3.02
N VAL A 118 -10.66 3.12 -2.49
CA VAL A 118 -11.89 3.55 -3.18
C VAL A 118 -12.67 4.53 -2.32
N VAL A 119 -13.41 5.41 -2.99
CA VAL A 119 -14.45 6.27 -2.43
C VAL A 119 -15.68 6.03 -3.30
N THR A 120 -16.80 5.66 -2.69
CA THR A 120 -17.93 5.07 -3.41
C THR A 120 -19.19 5.06 -2.52
N PRO A 121 -20.42 5.03 -3.09
CA PRO A 121 -21.64 4.77 -2.33
C PRO A 121 -21.60 3.43 -1.58
N PHE A 122 -22.62 3.14 -0.77
CA PHE A 122 -22.69 1.86 -0.06
C PHE A 122 -22.69 0.71 -1.07
N MET A 123 -21.72 -0.19 -0.92
CA MET A 123 -21.60 -1.43 -1.67
C MET A 123 -20.96 -2.48 -0.78
N LEU A 124 -21.28 -3.74 -1.03
CA LEU A 124 -20.60 -4.86 -0.40
C LEU A 124 -19.52 -5.41 -1.33
N SER A 125 -18.42 -5.85 -0.73
CA SER A 125 -17.35 -6.58 -1.38
C SER A 125 -17.79 -8.01 -1.74
N HIS A 126 -16.92 -8.75 -2.44
CA HIS A 126 -17.14 -10.17 -2.74
C HIS A 126 -17.34 -11.03 -1.49
N ASP A 127 -16.80 -10.59 -0.35
CA ASP A 127 -16.89 -11.28 0.94
C ASP A 127 -18.03 -10.75 1.84
N GLY A 128 -18.93 -9.91 1.29
CA GLY A 128 -20.07 -9.37 2.04
C GLY A 128 -19.69 -8.31 3.09
N ILE A 129 -18.58 -7.61 2.89
CA ILE A 129 -18.10 -6.53 3.79
C ILE A 129 -18.26 -5.19 3.08
N GLU A 130 -18.67 -4.14 3.79
CA GLU A 130 -18.70 -2.77 3.27
C GLU A 130 -17.40 -2.41 2.56
N LEU A 131 -17.53 -1.88 1.34
CA LEU A 131 -16.45 -1.85 0.36
C LEU A 131 -15.28 -0.93 0.72
N HIS A 132 -15.48 0.21 1.40
CA HIS A 132 -14.37 1.02 1.94
C HIS A 132 -13.60 0.22 2.97
N PHE A 133 -14.28 -0.40 3.93
CA PHE A 133 -13.63 -1.15 4.99
C PHE A 133 -12.89 -2.38 4.44
N ALA A 134 -13.51 -3.10 3.49
CA ALA A 134 -12.89 -4.22 2.80
C ALA A 134 -11.64 -3.78 2.02
N THR A 135 -11.78 -2.83 1.10
CA THR A 135 -10.73 -2.47 0.14
C THR A 135 -9.63 -1.61 0.75
N ASN A 136 -9.99 -0.63 1.57
CA ASN A 136 -9.04 0.37 2.08
C ASN A 136 -8.32 -0.10 3.36
N TYR A 137 -8.88 -1.09 4.07
CA TYR A 137 -8.35 -1.56 5.35
C TYR A 137 -8.12 -3.07 5.41
N LEU A 138 -9.17 -3.90 5.36
CA LEU A 138 -9.02 -5.34 5.58
C LEU A 138 -8.17 -6.02 4.51
N GLY A 139 -8.30 -5.61 3.25
CA GLY A 139 -7.48 -6.13 2.16
C GLY A 139 -5.99 -5.86 2.38
N PRO A 140 -5.56 -4.59 2.57
CA PRO A 140 -4.18 -4.25 2.93
C PRO A 140 -3.69 -4.91 4.22
N PHE A 141 -4.56 -5.08 5.22
CA PHE A 141 -4.25 -5.81 6.45
C PHE A 141 -3.87 -7.26 6.14
N LEU A 142 -4.73 -7.99 5.42
CA LEU A 142 -4.48 -9.39 5.07
C LEU A 142 -3.26 -9.54 4.15
N LEU A 143 -3.13 -8.68 3.15
CA LEU A 143 -1.98 -8.69 2.24
C LEU A 143 -0.66 -8.51 3.00
N THR A 144 -0.65 -7.58 3.95
CA THR A 144 0.52 -7.32 4.80
C THR A 144 0.85 -8.54 5.66
N ASP A 145 -0.15 -9.15 6.30
CA ASP A 145 0.05 -10.33 7.14
C ASP A 145 0.63 -11.51 6.34
N LEU A 146 0.07 -11.79 5.16
CA LEU A 146 0.51 -12.89 4.29
C LEU A 146 1.93 -12.71 3.73
N LEU A 147 2.35 -11.47 3.46
CA LEU A 147 3.66 -11.17 2.89
C LEU A 147 4.75 -10.86 3.93
N LEU A 148 4.39 -10.77 5.22
CA LEU A 148 5.29 -10.33 6.27
C LEU A 148 6.51 -11.24 6.42
N GLU A 149 6.34 -12.56 6.33
CA GLU A 149 7.47 -13.50 6.40
C GLU A 149 8.38 -13.40 5.18
N THR A 150 7.84 -13.14 3.99
CA THR A 150 8.64 -12.85 2.79
C THR A 150 9.51 -11.62 3.01
N MET A 151 8.95 -10.53 3.54
CA MET A 151 9.71 -9.31 3.84
C MET A 151 10.81 -9.54 4.88
N LYS A 152 10.52 -10.31 5.94
CA LYS A 152 11.54 -10.65 6.96
C LYS A 152 12.64 -11.53 6.40
N LYS A 153 12.31 -12.51 5.54
CA LYS A 153 13.28 -13.34 4.85
C LYS A 153 14.19 -12.47 3.97
N THR A 154 13.60 -11.61 3.13
CA THR A 154 14.35 -10.66 2.31
C THR A 154 15.26 -9.77 3.14
N ALA A 155 14.78 -9.23 4.26
CA ALA A 155 15.60 -8.37 5.11
C ALA A 155 16.80 -9.10 5.71
N ARG A 156 16.63 -10.37 6.12
CA ARG A 156 17.73 -11.22 6.62
C ARG A 156 18.74 -11.56 5.53
N GLU A 157 18.27 -11.92 4.34
CA GLU A 157 19.14 -12.36 3.23
C GLU A 157 19.89 -11.21 2.56
N SER A 158 19.26 -10.04 2.45
CA SER A 158 19.85 -8.85 1.82
C SER A 158 20.55 -7.91 2.79
N ASN A 159 20.34 -8.08 4.10
CA ASN A 159 20.73 -7.13 5.14
C ASN A 159 20.18 -5.69 4.90
N ILE A 160 19.01 -5.58 4.27
CA ILE A 160 18.29 -4.33 4.00
C ILE A 160 16.93 -4.39 4.70
N GLU A 161 16.65 -3.43 5.59
CA GLU A 161 15.36 -3.38 6.28
C GLU A 161 14.18 -3.18 5.32
N GLY A 162 13.12 -3.96 5.54
CA GLY A 162 11.85 -3.80 4.81
C GLY A 162 11.00 -2.64 5.33
N ARG A 163 10.17 -2.06 4.45
CA ARG A 163 9.24 -0.97 4.79
C ARG A 163 7.85 -1.27 4.29
N ILE A 164 6.86 -1.07 5.17
CA ILE A 164 5.43 -1.14 4.84
C ILE A 164 4.87 0.28 4.90
N VAL A 165 4.31 0.76 3.79
CA VAL A 165 3.72 2.09 3.66
C VAL A 165 2.23 1.94 3.44
N ASN A 166 1.42 2.48 4.35
CA ASN A 166 -0.03 2.49 4.24
C ASN A 166 -0.52 3.90 3.89
N VAL A 167 -1.07 4.09 2.69
CA VAL A 167 -1.57 5.39 2.24
C VAL A 167 -2.93 5.67 2.90
N SER A 168 -2.91 6.56 3.88
CA SER A 168 -4.12 7.06 4.54
C SER A 168 -4.65 8.33 3.84
N SER A 169 -5.45 9.14 4.53
CA SER A 169 -5.98 10.42 4.06
C SER A 169 -6.27 11.32 5.24
N ILE A 170 -6.29 12.64 5.06
CA ILE A 170 -6.83 13.58 6.08
C ILE A 170 -8.29 13.25 6.45
N GLY A 171 -9.00 12.53 5.57
CA GLY A 171 -10.32 11.96 5.82
C GLY A 171 -10.43 11.13 7.11
N HIS A 172 -9.33 10.57 7.62
CA HIS A 172 -9.33 9.84 8.90
C HIS A 172 -9.80 10.68 10.10
N ARG A 173 -9.81 12.02 9.98
CA ARG A 173 -10.31 12.93 11.02
C ARG A 173 -11.83 13.09 11.00
N PHE A 174 -12.49 12.65 9.93
CA PHE A 174 -13.92 12.79 9.71
C PHE A 174 -14.57 11.40 9.71
N THR A 175 -14.71 10.81 10.89
CA THR A 175 -15.36 9.52 11.10
C THR A 175 -16.75 9.71 11.71
N TYR A 176 -17.48 8.61 11.88
CA TYR A 176 -18.61 8.58 12.81
C TYR A 176 -18.16 9.00 14.22
N SER A 177 -19.10 9.48 15.04
CA SER A 177 -18.81 9.92 16.42
C SER A 177 -18.27 8.79 17.29
N GLU A 178 -18.64 7.54 16.99
CA GLU A 178 -18.14 6.33 17.64
C GLU A 178 -16.74 5.89 17.14
N GLY A 179 -16.19 6.56 16.12
CA GLY A 179 -14.95 6.15 15.46
C GLY A 179 -15.20 5.04 14.44
N ILE A 180 -14.70 3.82 14.72
CA ILE A 180 -14.93 2.65 13.87
C ILE A 180 -16.14 1.88 14.39
N ARG A 181 -17.17 1.73 13.56
CA ARG A 181 -18.41 1.06 13.94
C ARG A 181 -18.34 -0.45 13.64
N PHE A 182 -17.53 -1.21 14.37
CA PHE A 182 -17.31 -2.65 14.10
C PHE A 182 -18.60 -3.48 14.00
N ASP A 183 -19.55 -3.26 14.90
CA ASP A 183 -20.82 -4.00 14.92
C ASP A 183 -21.81 -3.55 13.85
N LYS A 184 -21.49 -2.46 13.12
CA LYS A 184 -22.35 -1.84 12.11
C LYS A 184 -21.59 -1.54 10.82
N ILE A 185 -20.50 -2.26 10.52
CA ILE A 185 -19.70 -2.04 9.31
C ILE A 185 -20.57 -2.13 8.04
N ASN A 186 -21.50 -3.08 8.02
CA ASN A 186 -22.38 -3.36 6.88
C ASN A 186 -23.76 -2.69 6.97
N ASP A 187 -23.96 -1.78 7.92
CA ASP A 187 -25.26 -1.12 8.13
C ASP A 187 -25.48 0.03 7.13
N ASP A 188 -26.27 -0.25 6.08
CA ASP A 188 -26.63 0.72 5.04
C ASP A 188 -27.47 1.89 5.59
N SER A 189 -28.35 1.63 6.56
CA SER A 189 -29.29 2.64 7.08
C SER A 189 -28.59 3.83 7.74
N GLY A 190 -27.43 3.57 8.34
CA GLY A 190 -26.58 4.58 8.96
C GLY A 190 -25.34 4.94 8.14
N TYR A 191 -25.31 4.60 6.85
CA TYR A 191 -24.13 4.79 6.00
C TYR A 191 -24.00 6.22 5.51
N SER A 192 -22.82 6.80 5.73
CA SER A 192 -22.35 8.02 5.08
C SER A 192 -21.05 7.69 4.36
N SER A 193 -21.00 7.87 3.04
CA SER A 193 -19.81 7.56 2.23
C SER A 193 -18.55 8.27 2.75
N TRP A 194 -18.69 9.52 3.22
CA TRP A 194 -17.57 10.27 3.78
C TRP A 194 -17.10 9.72 5.13
N TYR A 195 -18.03 9.38 6.04
CA TYR A 195 -17.67 8.84 7.35
C TYR A 195 -17.21 7.38 7.27
N ALA A 196 -17.78 6.59 6.39
CA ALA A 196 -17.34 5.22 6.06
C ALA A 196 -15.91 5.22 5.49
N TYR A 197 -15.64 6.12 4.53
CA TYR A 197 -14.29 6.33 4.03
C TYR A 197 -13.35 6.77 5.16
N GLY A 198 -13.76 7.75 5.97
CA GLY A 198 -13.01 8.24 7.11
C GLY A 198 -12.63 7.15 8.11
N GLN A 199 -13.58 6.30 8.54
CA GLN A 199 -13.29 5.20 9.45
C GLN A 199 -12.33 4.18 8.84
N SER A 200 -12.42 3.91 7.52
CA SER A 200 -11.48 3.01 6.85
C SER A 200 -10.05 3.54 6.91
N LYS A 201 -9.87 4.86 6.74
CA LYS A 201 -8.57 5.53 6.80
C LYS A 201 -8.07 5.71 8.24
N LEU A 202 -8.97 5.83 9.22
CA LEU A 202 -8.63 5.74 10.64
C LEU A 202 -8.11 4.34 10.99
N ALA A 203 -8.79 3.29 10.55
CA ALA A 203 -8.36 1.90 10.74
C ALA A 203 -6.96 1.65 10.16
N THR A 204 -6.68 2.16 8.95
CA THR A 204 -5.34 2.13 8.35
C THR A 204 -4.25 2.72 9.27
N ILE A 205 -4.50 3.88 9.89
CA ILE A 205 -3.53 4.55 10.79
C ILE A 205 -3.34 3.76 12.08
N LEU A 206 -4.44 3.30 12.70
CA LEU A 206 -4.38 2.52 13.93
C LEU A 206 -3.62 1.21 13.70
N HIS A 207 -3.87 0.54 12.59
CA HIS A 207 -3.13 -0.66 12.20
C HIS A 207 -1.65 -0.38 11.95
N ALA A 208 -1.29 0.70 11.25
CA ALA A 208 0.12 1.04 11.05
C ALA A 208 0.87 1.25 12.40
N LYS A 209 0.22 1.92 13.37
CA LYS A 209 0.76 2.10 14.72
C LYS A 209 0.94 0.77 15.45
N GLU A 210 -0.09 -0.07 15.44
CA GLU A 210 -0.07 -1.36 16.13
C GLU A 210 0.93 -2.34 15.50
N LEU A 211 1.00 -2.39 14.16
CA LEU A 211 1.98 -3.19 13.44
C LEU A 211 3.40 -2.74 13.79
N SER A 212 3.67 -1.44 13.80
CA SER A 212 4.97 -0.90 14.22
C SER A 212 5.33 -1.30 15.65
N ARG A 213 4.38 -1.19 16.59
CA ARG A 213 4.57 -1.62 17.98
C ARG A 213 4.90 -3.12 18.06
N ARG A 214 4.16 -3.98 17.37
CA ARG A 214 4.37 -5.44 17.35
C ARG A 214 5.73 -5.82 16.76
N LEU A 215 6.14 -5.17 15.67
CA LEU A 215 7.43 -5.44 15.03
C LEU A 215 8.61 -4.97 15.90
N LYS A 216 8.48 -3.81 16.58
CA LYS A 216 9.50 -3.35 17.55
C LYS A 216 9.64 -4.31 18.73
N VAL A 217 8.51 -4.75 19.32
CA VAL A 217 8.53 -5.70 20.44
C VAL A 217 9.22 -7.00 20.03
N ARG A 218 8.93 -7.52 18.83
CA ARG A 218 9.58 -8.72 18.30
C ARG A 218 11.08 -8.54 18.05
N ASN A 219 11.54 -7.34 17.70
CA ASN A 219 12.98 -7.04 17.60
C ASN A 219 13.65 -6.86 18.97
N THR A 220 12.90 -6.46 20.02
CA THR A 220 13.42 -6.37 21.39
C THR A 220 13.45 -7.70 22.13
N VAL A 221 12.57 -8.65 21.79
CA VAL A 221 12.68 -10.05 22.23
C VAL A 221 13.69 -10.75 21.32
N LYS A 222 14.97 -10.38 21.49
CA LYS A 222 16.09 -11.19 21.01
C LYS A 222 16.12 -12.49 21.80
N THR A 223 15.30 -13.46 21.40
CA THR A 223 15.66 -14.86 21.67
C THR A 223 16.95 -15.11 20.88
N PRO A 224 18.04 -15.54 21.53
CA PRO A 224 19.24 -15.89 20.80
C PRO A 224 18.90 -17.04 19.84
N LEU A 225 19.21 -16.83 18.55
CA LEU A 225 19.45 -17.93 17.61
C LEU A 225 20.92 -18.28 17.70
#